data_AF-A0A1C0A7I7-F1
#
_entry.id   AF-A0A1C0A7I7-F1
#
_cell.length_a   1.000
_cell.length_b   1.000
_cell.length_c   1.000
_cell.angle_alpha   90.00
_cell.angle_beta   90.00
_cell.angle_gamma   90.00
#
_symmetry.space_group_name_H-M   'P 1'
#
loop_
_entity.id
_entity.type
_entity.pdbx_description
1 polymer ?
#
loop_
_entity_poly.entity_id
_entity_poly.type
_entity_poly.pdbx_seq_one_letter_code
_entity_poly.pdbx_strand_id
1 'polypeptide(L)'
;MIINIFKKVAKGLQVEANANRPRLMPSYRIGKPQFKDWNTERAINEGFKVSTYVYSCVYRIMKAVASIPLKIYEDGEYNPEHLLQVLLDDPHPFYSMQDIMERMAAHLYLGGIRLFK
;
A
#
# COMPACT_ATOMS: atom_id res chain seq x y z
N MET A 1 12.40 20.45 34.33
CA MET A 1 13.73 20.42 33.69
C MET A 1 13.95 19.21 32.77
N ILE A 2 13.35 18.03 33.05
CA ILE A 2 13.45 16.79 32.24
C ILE A 2 12.73 16.86 30.87
N ILE A 3 11.61 17.57 30.76
CA ILE A 3 10.80 17.66 29.53
C ILE A 3 11.53 18.34 28.35
N ASN A 4 12.41 19.31 28.64
CA ASN A 4 13.15 20.03 27.60
C ASN A 4 14.25 19.19 26.95
N ILE A 5 14.81 18.22 27.68
CA ILE A 5 15.85 17.32 27.15
C ILE A 5 15.24 16.36 26.14
N PHE A 6 14.07 15.77 26.44
CA PHE A 6 13.36 14.90 25.50
C PHE A 6 12.88 15.63 24.24
N LYS A 7 12.39 16.88 24.35
CA LYS A 7 12.08 17.70 23.16
C LYS A 7 13.31 17.99 22.30
N LYS A 8 14.48 18.20 22.91
CA LYS A 8 15.74 18.48 22.20
C LYS A 8 16.29 17.22 21.50
N VAL A 9 16.17 16.05 22.13
CA VAL A 9 16.55 14.76 21.53
C VAL A 9 15.62 14.36 20.39
N ALA A 10 14.30 14.55 20.55
CA ALA A 10 13.32 14.30 19.47
C ALA A 10 13.56 15.21 18.25
N LYS A 11 14.01 16.45 18.46
CA LYS A 11 14.37 17.38 17.39
C LYS A 11 15.66 16.98 16.65
N GLY A 12 16.57 16.25 17.31
CA GLY A 12 17.79 15.70 16.68
C GLY A 12 17.55 14.43 15.85
N LEU A 13 16.41 13.75 16.08
CA LEU A 13 15.95 12.59 15.31
C LEU A 13 15.07 12.98 14.12
N GLN A 14 14.72 14.27 13.99
CA GLN A 14 14.23 14.83 12.74
C GLN A 14 15.40 14.85 11.76
N VAL A 15 15.68 13.68 11.17
CA VAL A 15 16.27 13.61 9.85
C VAL A 15 15.27 14.30 8.93
N GLU A 16 15.42 15.61 8.82
CA GLU A 16 14.83 16.42 7.76
C GLU A 16 15.05 15.64 6.47
N ALA A 17 13.96 15.21 5.84
CA ALA A 17 14.00 14.61 4.53
C ALA A 17 14.33 15.72 3.52
N ASN A 18 15.55 16.26 3.61
CA ASN A 18 16.06 17.27 2.72
C ASN A 18 16.06 16.66 1.32
N ALA A 19 15.31 17.27 0.40
CA ALA A 19 15.20 16.87 -1.00
C ALA A 19 16.52 17.02 -1.76
N ASN A 20 17.54 17.62 -1.14
CA ASN A 20 18.82 17.99 -1.72
C ASN A 20 19.98 17.06 -1.27
N ARG A 21 19.69 15.79 -1.00
CA ARG A 21 20.73 14.76 -0.85
C ARG A 21 21.23 14.43 -2.27
N PRO A 22 22.56 14.38 -2.53
CA PRO A 22 23.04 13.90 -3.81
C PRO A 22 22.40 12.54 -4.08
N ARG A 23 21.73 12.41 -5.23
CA ARG A 23 21.01 11.20 -5.61
C ARG A 23 22.03 10.07 -5.72
N LEU A 24 22.20 9.28 -4.65
CA LEU A 24 23.09 8.11 -4.59
C LEU A 24 22.61 6.94 -5.46
N MET A 25 21.68 7.17 -6.39
CA MET A 25 21.29 6.18 -7.37
C MET A 25 22.38 6.09 -8.43
N PRO A 26 22.91 4.90 -8.74
CA PRO A 26 23.89 4.74 -9.81
C PRO A 26 23.35 5.31 -11.12
N SER A 27 24.11 6.21 -11.76
CA SER A 27 23.71 6.90 -13.01
C SER A 27 23.37 5.91 -14.14
N TYR A 28 24.02 4.73 -14.15
CA TYR A 28 23.74 3.67 -15.12
C TYR A 28 22.31 3.08 -15.03
N ARG A 29 21.64 3.21 -13.88
CA ARG A 29 20.26 2.73 -13.67
C ARG A 29 19.20 3.78 -14.04
N ILE A 30 19.59 5.01 -14.35
CA ILE A 30 18.66 6.08 -14.72
C ILE A 30 18.10 5.81 -16.12
N GLY A 31 16.76 5.89 -16.25
CA GLY A 31 16.07 5.71 -17.53
C GLY A 31 15.95 4.27 -18.03
N LYS A 32 16.42 3.27 -17.26
CA LYS A 32 16.34 1.85 -17.63
C LYS A 32 15.33 1.12 -16.75
N PRO A 33 14.38 0.35 -17.33
CA PRO A 33 13.45 -0.44 -16.53
C PRO A 33 14.24 -1.44 -15.66
N GLN A 34 13.88 -1.52 -14.38
CA GLN A 34 14.45 -2.48 -13.44
C GLN A 34 13.43 -3.57 -13.18
N PHE A 35 13.57 -4.70 -13.87
CA PHE A 35 12.75 -5.87 -13.62
C PHE A 35 13.34 -6.64 -12.43
N LYS A 36 12.47 -7.12 -11.53
CA LYS A 36 12.86 -8.06 -10.48
C LYS A 36 12.84 -9.48 -11.06
N ASP A 37 13.67 -10.36 -10.50
CA ASP A 37 13.67 -11.79 -10.84
C ASP A 37 12.37 -12.51 -10.40
N TRP A 38 11.57 -11.87 -9.54
CA TRP A 38 10.28 -12.40 -9.09
C TRP A 38 9.23 -12.34 -10.20
N ASN A 39 8.74 -13.51 -10.63
CA ASN A 39 7.65 -13.61 -11.58
C ASN A 39 6.32 -13.89 -10.86
N THR A 40 5.43 -12.89 -10.85
CA THR A 40 4.11 -12.99 -10.22
C THR A 40 3.21 -14.02 -10.89
N GLU A 41 3.24 -14.15 -12.22
CA GLU A 41 2.41 -15.13 -12.93
C GLU A 41 2.78 -16.56 -12.53
N ARG A 42 4.08 -16.82 -12.37
CA ARG A 42 4.58 -18.11 -11.91
C ARG A 42 4.10 -18.41 -10.48
N ALA A 43 4.20 -17.44 -9.57
CA ALA A 43 3.71 -17.59 -8.19
C ALA A 43 2.19 -17.87 -8.13
N ILE A 44 1.42 -17.25 -9.03
CA ILE A 44 -0.02 -17.50 -9.15
C ILE A 44 -0.28 -18.92 -9.65
N ASN A 45 0.38 -19.34 -10.73
CA ASN A 45 0.10 -20.61 -11.39
C ASN A 45 0.62 -21.81 -10.59
N GLU A 46 1.83 -21.73 -10.03
CA GLU A 46 2.45 -22.84 -9.30
C GLU A 46 2.07 -22.86 -7.81
N GLY A 47 1.75 -21.70 -7.23
CA GLY A 47 1.42 -21.58 -5.81
C GLY A 47 -0.08 -21.43 -5.58
N PHE A 48 -0.62 -20.27 -5.92
CA PHE A 48 -1.98 -19.86 -5.54
C PHE A 48 -3.08 -20.75 -6.15
N LYS A 49 -2.95 -21.15 -7.42
CA LYS A 49 -3.95 -21.99 -8.10
C LYS A 49 -3.83 -23.48 -7.77
N VAL A 50 -2.65 -23.95 -7.38
CA VAL A 50 -2.37 -25.37 -7.16
C VAL A 50 -2.54 -25.78 -5.70
N SER A 51 -2.09 -24.94 -4.76
CA SER A 51 -2.16 -25.25 -3.33
C SER A 51 -3.43 -24.69 -2.69
N THR A 52 -4.28 -25.59 -2.18
CA THR A 52 -5.50 -25.25 -1.45
C THR A 52 -5.23 -24.45 -0.18
N TYR A 53 -4.11 -24.74 0.50
CA TYR A 53 -3.69 -24.03 1.70
C TYR A 53 -3.32 -22.58 1.41
N VAL A 54 -2.47 -22.37 0.39
CA VAL A 54 -2.04 -21.03 -0.02
C VAL A 54 -3.24 -20.20 -0.48
N TYR A 55 -4.11 -20.80 -1.30
CA TYR A 55 -5.35 -20.17 -1.71
C TYR A 55 -6.20 -19.73 -0.52
N SER A 56 -6.44 -20.63 0.43
CA SER A 56 -7.29 -20.35 1.60
C SER A 56 -6.73 -19.26 2.50
N CYS A 57 -5.42 -19.25 2.75
CA CYS A 57 -4.77 -18.21 3.55
C CYS A 57 -4.90 -16.84 2.89
N VAL A 58 -4.52 -16.74 1.61
CA VAL A 58 -4.57 -15.48 0.87
C VAL A 58 -6.00 -14.99 0.72
N TYR A 59 -6.95 -15.87 0.41
CA TYR A 59 -8.36 -15.55 0.31
C TYR A 59 -8.93 -14.97 1.61
N ARG A 60 -8.61 -15.57 2.76
CA ARG A 60 -9.03 -15.05 4.06
C ARG A 60 -8.45 -13.67 4.35
N ILE A 61 -7.18 -13.45 3.98
CA ILE A 61 -6.56 -12.13 4.14
C ILE A 61 -7.22 -11.10 3.23
N MET A 62 -7.51 -11.46 1.96
CA MET A 62 -8.23 -10.58 1.03
C MET A 62 -9.57 -10.12 1.61
N LYS A 63 -10.37 -11.06 2.13
CA LYS A 63 -11.67 -10.75 2.75
C LYS A 63 -11.52 -9.93 4.02
N ALA A 64 -10.54 -10.22 4.86
CA ALA A 64 -10.29 -9.47 6.08
C ALA A 64 -9.90 -8.01 5.78
N VAL A 65 -8.98 -7.78 4.83
CA VAL A 65 -8.56 -6.42 4.44
C VAL A 65 -9.73 -5.65 3.84
N ALA A 66 -10.52 -6.28 2.98
CA ALA A 66 -11.64 -5.63 2.32
C ALA A 66 -12.84 -5.36 3.24
N SER A 67 -12.94 -6.05 4.38
CA SER A 67 -13.99 -5.83 5.37
C SER A 67 -13.86 -4.53 6.16
N ILE A 68 -12.69 -3.87 6.11
CA ILE A 68 -12.44 -2.64 6.86
C ILE A 68 -12.88 -1.43 6.04
N PRO A 69 -13.94 -0.71 6.43
CA PRO A 69 -14.37 0.48 5.71
C PRO A 69 -13.35 1.62 5.90
N LEU A 70 -12.95 2.24 4.81
CA LEU A 70 -12.14 3.45 4.84
C LEU A 70 -13.05 4.66 5.01
N LYS A 71 -12.72 5.49 6.00
CA LYS A 71 -13.46 6.72 6.33
C LYS A 71 -12.49 7.89 6.41
N ILE A 72 -12.90 9.02 5.84
CA ILE A 72 -12.10 10.24 5.87
C ILE A 72 -12.49 11.09 7.07
N TYR A 73 -11.45 11.57 7.75
CA TYR A 73 -11.57 12.49 8.87
C TYR A 73 -10.82 13.78 8.52
N GLU A 74 -11.48 14.92 8.67
CA GLU A 74 -10.89 16.27 8.60
C GLU A 74 -10.97 16.90 9.98
N ASP A 75 -9.85 17.42 10.48
CA ASP A 75 -9.74 18.03 11.82
C ASP A 75 -10.26 17.14 12.97
N GLY A 76 -10.27 15.83 12.77
CA GLY A 76 -10.73 14.84 13.75
C GLY A 76 -12.22 14.49 13.67
N GLU A 77 -12.97 15.13 12.78
CA GLU A 77 -14.39 14.83 12.54
C GLU A 77 -14.58 14.03 11.26
N TYR A 78 -15.55 13.12 11.26
CA TYR A 78 -15.88 12.32 10.08
C TYR A 78 -16.57 13.19 9.04
N ASN A 79 -15.96 13.35 7.87
CA ASN A 79 -16.52 14.14 6.78
C ASN A 79 -16.98 13.22 5.63
N PRO A 80 -18.28 12.89 5.54
CA PRO A 80 -18.81 12.05 4.48
C PRO A 80 -18.90 12.75 3.11
N GLU A 81 -18.91 14.09 3.08
CA GLU A 81 -19.08 14.87 1.84
C GLU A 81 -17.75 15.15 1.15
N HIS A 82 -16.63 14.76 1.75
CA HIS A 82 -15.31 14.96 1.17
C HIS A 82 -15.20 14.23 -0.18
N LEU A 83 -14.62 14.87 -1.20
CA LEU A 83 -14.52 14.33 -2.56
C LEU A 83 -13.85 12.95 -2.62
N LEU A 84 -12.86 12.72 -1.74
CA LEU A 84 -12.24 11.39 -1.62
C LEU A 84 -13.20 10.36 -1.02
N GLN A 85 -14.14 10.71 -0.14
CA GLN A 85 -15.10 9.76 0.41
C GLN A 85 -16.06 9.31 -0.69
N VAL A 86 -16.53 10.25 -1.52
CA VAL A 86 -17.32 9.94 -2.71
C VAL A 86 -16.58 8.99 -3.66
N LEU A 87 -15.29 9.23 -3.90
CA LEU A 87 -14.45 8.33 -4.70
C LEU A 87 -14.24 6.97 -4.03
N LEU A 88 -14.16 6.93 -2.70
CA LEU A 88 -14.01 5.67 -1.98
C LEU A 88 -15.30 4.85 -1.98
N ASP A 89 -16.46 5.51 -1.98
CA ASP A 89 -17.76 4.85 -1.96
C ASP A 89 -18.11 4.28 -3.36
N ASP A 90 -17.84 5.03 -4.43
CA ASP A 90 -18.00 4.59 -5.82
C ASP A 90 -16.73 4.85 -6.66
N PRO A 91 -15.71 3.97 -6.54
CA PRO A 91 -14.44 4.17 -7.24
C PRO A 91 -14.54 3.85 -8.74
N HIS A 92 -15.46 2.96 -9.14
CA HIS A 92 -15.60 2.54 -10.52
C HIS A 92 -17.00 1.93 -10.77
N PRO A 93 -17.64 2.19 -11.94
CA PRO A 93 -18.95 1.64 -12.32
C PRO A 93 -19.14 0.11 -12.27
N PHE A 94 -18.05 -0.66 -12.14
CA PHE A 94 -18.05 -2.13 -12.22
C PHE A 94 -17.38 -2.78 -11.02
N TYR A 95 -16.71 -2.00 -10.17
CA TYR A 95 -15.94 -2.51 -9.06
C TYR A 95 -16.25 -1.71 -7.81
N SER A 96 -16.70 -2.41 -6.77
CA SER A 96 -16.83 -1.80 -5.45
C SER A 96 -15.46 -1.58 -4.82
N MET A 97 -15.41 -0.74 -3.79
CA MET A 97 -14.21 -0.61 -2.96
C MET A 97 -13.77 -1.97 -2.38
N GLN A 98 -14.71 -2.83 -2.04
CA GLN A 98 -14.41 -4.17 -1.55
C GLN A 98 -13.63 -4.98 -2.60
N ASP A 99 -14.08 -5.00 -3.87
CA ASP A 99 -13.40 -5.70 -4.96
C ASP A 99 -11.99 -5.16 -5.19
N ILE A 100 -11.86 -3.83 -5.14
CA ILE A 100 -10.58 -3.13 -5.27
C ILE A 100 -9.65 -3.54 -4.13
N MET A 101 -10.11 -3.61 -2.89
CA MET A 101 -9.33 -3.98 -1.71
C MET A 101 -8.99 -5.48 -1.65
N GLU A 102 -9.83 -6.35 -2.20
CA GLU A 102 -9.52 -7.79 -2.31
C GLU A 102 -8.40 -8.04 -3.32
N ARG A 103 -8.53 -7.45 -4.51
CA ARG A 103 -7.45 -7.43 -5.51
C ARG A 103 -6.21 -6.73 -4.92
N MET A 104 -6.44 -5.79 -3.98
CA MET A 104 -5.49 -5.15 -3.06
C MET A 104 -4.40 -6.08 -2.60
N ALA A 105 -4.86 -6.82 -1.60
CA ALA A 105 -4.15 -7.83 -0.89
C ALA A 105 -3.64 -8.90 -1.84
N ALA A 106 -4.43 -9.37 -2.82
CA ALA A 106 -3.99 -10.41 -3.73
C ALA A 106 -2.68 -10.03 -4.47
N HIS A 107 -2.62 -8.84 -5.07
CA HIS A 107 -1.42 -8.39 -5.77
C HIS A 107 -0.24 -8.13 -4.82
N LEU A 108 -0.50 -7.61 -3.61
CA LEU A 108 0.55 -7.40 -2.62
C LEU A 108 1.13 -8.73 -2.11
N TYR A 109 0.30 -9.72 -1.82
CA TYR A 109 0.76 -11.01 -1.30
C TYR A 109 1.41 -11.91 -2.36
N LEU A 110 0.98 -11.80 -3.62
CA LEU A 110 1.50 -12.65 -4.71
C LEU A 110 2.63 -11.99 -5.49
N GLY A 111 2.53 -10.68 -5.74
CA GLY A 111 3.48 -9.91 -6.55
C GLY A 111 4.40 -8.97 -5.76
N GLY A 112 4.07 -8.67 -4.50
CA GLY A 112 4.81 -7.70 -3.68
C GLY A 112 4.61 -6.24 -4.07
N ILE A 113 3.87 -5.96 -5.15
CA ILE A 113 3.52 -4.63 -5.64
C ILE A 113 2.13 -4.71 -6.26
N ARG A 114 1.35 -3.63 -6.10
CA ARG A 114 0.11 -3.44 -6.84
C ARG A 114 0.15 -2.10 -7.58
N LEU A 115 -0.32 -2.11 -8.82
CA LEU A 115 -0.65 -0.91 -9.58
C LEU A 115 -2.17 -0.66 -9.48
N PHE A 116 -2.56 0.54 -9.05
CA PHE A 116 -3.92 1.03 -9.23
C PHE A 116 -3.98 1.63 -10.63
N LYS A 117 -4.65 0.94 -11.54
CA LYS A 117 -4.84 1.37 -12.92
C LYS A 117 -6.32 1.38 -13.25
#